data_AF-A0A934RVT9-F1
#
_entry.id   AF-A0A934RVT9-F1
#
_cell.length_a   1.000
_cell.length_b   1.000
_cell.length_c   1.000
_cell.angle_alpha   90.00
_cell.angle_beta   90.00
_cell.angle_gamma   90.00
#
_symmetry.space_group_name_H-M   'P 1'
#
loop_
_entity.id
_entity.type
_entity.pdbx_description
1 polymer ?
#
loop_
_entity_poly.entity_id
_entity_poly.type
_entity_poly.pdbx_seq_one_letter_code
_entity_poly.pdbx_strand_id
1 'polypeptide(L)'
;MKLKSKLTIFLVAAAGIAPLADAAMLPSSGNVKFYDTPNNNQSNGGGEFRADILEFGTSADQYTFCLEVSESIKLDRKYRYTIDTAATSGGKNLDTGTPGRDTISKGTAFLFELFAKGALLGDWSGFSGFGINYTANRVGNSALMQKAIWALEDEKSFISNPTSTSHYSANGNIFLDLAIAQNGSSFTNARMDFDPNTTGVRVMNIEKWSRRKQKWVEGQSQLVWDPSPVSDSGTTATLMLAGLIGLAAIRRKTRQ
;
A
#
# COMPACT_ATOMS: atom_id res chain seq x y z
N MET A 1 -3.17 12.68 73.04
CA MET A 1 -4.12 12.10 72.07
C MET A 1 -3.42 12.05 70.71
N LYS A 2 -3.04 10.87 70.22
CA LYS A 2 -2.19 10.68 69.02
C LYS A 2 -3.06 10.68 67.75
N LEU A 3 -2.88 11.64 66.83
CA LEU A 3 -3.46 11.55 65.48
C LEU A 3 -2.55 10.69 64.58
N LYS A 4 -3.11 9.61 64.04
CA LYS A 4 -2.45 8.66 63.15
C LYS A 4 -2.25 9.28 61.76
N SER A 5 -1.00 9.29 61.31
CA SER A 5 -0.59 9.54 59.92
C SER A 5 -1.25 8.52 58.98
N LYS A 6 -1.98 9.01 57.96
CA LYS A 6 -2.48 8.18 56.85
C LYS A 6 -1.44 8.24 55.72
N LEU A 7 -0.75 7.12 55.53
CA LEU A 7 0.16 6.88 54.41
C LEU A 7 -0.69 6.57 53.17
N THR A 8 -0.79 7.51 52.24
CA THR A 8 -1.43 7.31 50.94
C THR A 8 -0.44 6.62 50.01
N ILE A 9 -0.69 5.35 49.70
CA ILE A 9 0.05 4.57 48.70
C ILE A 9 -0.37 5.09 47.31
N PHE A 10 0.58 5.67 46.55
CA PHE A 10 0.38 5.98 45.14
C PHE A 10 0.46 4.69 44.32
N LEU A 11 -0.61 4.38 43.59
CA LEU A 11 -0.64 3.36 42.54
C LEU A 11 0.42 3.71 41.48
N VAL A 12 1.42 2.85 41.29
CA VAL A 12 2.28 2.89 40.10
C VAL A 12 1.49 2.24 38.98
N ALA A 13 1.00 3.05 38.04
CA ALA A 13 0.47 2.53 36.78
C ALA A 13 1.61 1.86 36.02
N ALA A 14 1.59 0.53 35.96
CA ALA A 14 2.44 -0.23 35.06
C ALA A 14 1.98 0.07 33.63
N ALA A 15 2.62 1.05 32.98
CA ALA A 15 2.54 1.21 31.54
C ALA A 15 3.14 -0.04 30.91
N GLY A 16 2.28 -0.95 30.43
CA GLY A 16 2.70 -2.08 29.63
C GLY A 16 3.42 -1.55 28.39
N ILE A 17 4.73 -1.76 28.33
CA ILE A 17 5.52 -1.52 27.14
C ILE A 17 5.15 -2.66 26.19
N ALA A 18 4.09 -2.47 25.39
CA ALA A 18 3.90 -3.31 24.23
C ALA A 18 5.14 -3.10 23.34
N PRO A 19 5.80 -4.16 22.85
CA PRO A 19 6.82 -4.00 21.84
C PRO A 19 6.14 -3.37 20.62
N LEU A 20 6.52 -2.13 20.31
CA LEU A 20 6.27 -1.56 18.99
C LEU A 20 7.06 -2.46 18.04
N ALA A 21 6.36 -3.35 17.34
CA ALA A 21 6.94 -4.05 16.20
C ALA A 21 7.33 -2.95 15.22
N ASP A 22 8.62 -2.67 15.13
CA ASP A 22 9.18 -1.72 14.20
C ASP A 22 8.90 -2.28 12.81
N ALA A 23 7.92 -1.71 12.12
CA ALA A 23 7.60 -2.12 10.76
C ALA A 23 8.81 -1.73 9.91
N ALA A 24 9.61 -2.72 9.52
CA ALA A 24 10.84 -2.48 8.77
C ALA A 24 10.51 -1.65 7.52
N MET A 25 11.04 -0.42 7.46
CA MET A 25 10.85 0.48 6.33
C MET A 25 11.40 -0.17 5.06
N LEU A 26 10.69 -0.05 3.93
CA LEU A 26 11.25 -0.49 2.67
C LEU A 26 12.41 0.43 2.26
N PRO A 27 13.54 -0.11 1.76
CA PRO A 27 14.58 0.72 1.17
C PRO A 27 14.01 1.53 0.01
N SER A 28 14.38 2.81 -0.09
CA SER A 28 13.92 3.68 -1.19
C SER A 28 14.44 3.25 -2.56
N SER A 29 15.43 2.36 -2.61
CA SER A 29 15.94 1.75 -3.83
C SER A 29 16.66 0.44 -3.53
N GLY A 30 16.73 -0.46 -4.51
CA GLY A 30 17.45 -1.71 -4.35
C GLY A 30 17.28 -2.64 -5.55
N ASN A 31 17.31 -3.93 -5.27
CA ASN A 31 17.06 -4.97 -6.26
C ASN A 31 15.83 -5.79 -5.87
N VAL A 32 15.03 -6.19 -6.85
CA VAL A 32 13.82 -7.00 -6.63
C VAL A 32 13.75 -8.15 -7.62
N LYS A 33 13.18 -9.26 -7.19
CA LYS A 33 12.72 -10.35 -8.06
C LYS A 33 11.23 -10.54 -7.91
N PHE A 34 10.58 -10.91 -9.00
CA PHE A 34 9.16 -11.26 -8.98
C PHE A 34 8.97 -12.75 -9.18
N TYR A 35 8.06 -13.31 -8.39
CA TYR A 35 7.68 -14.70 -8.45
C TYR A 35 6.20 -14.81 -8.76
N ASP A 36 5.89 -15.89 -9.47
CA ASP A 36 4.51 -16.29 -9.66
C ASP A 36 3.83 -16.54 -8.31
N THR A 37 2.53 -16.29 -8.26
CA THR A 37 1.66 -16.82 -7.22
C THR A 37 0.66 -17.75 -7.89
N PRO A 38 0.14 -18.77 -7.19
CA PRO A 38 -1.00 -19.55 -7.70
C PRO A 38 -2.22 -18.70 -8.07
N ASN A 39 -2.22 -17.42 -7.68
CA ASN A 39 -3.27 -16.44 -7.89
C ASN A 39 -2.93 -15.44 -9.01
N ASN A 40 -1.83 -15.59 -9.73
CA ASN A 40 -1.67 -14.84 -10.97
C ASN A 40 -2.62 -15.47 -12.00
N ASN A 41 -3.43 -14.65 -12.67
CA ASN A 41 -4.32 -15.16 -13.69
C ASN A 41 -3.80 -14.68 -15.04
N GLN A 42 -2.69 -15.28 -15.48
CA GLN A 42 -2.02 -14.88 -16.73
C GLN A 42 -2.97 -14.90 -17.93
N SER A 43 -3.95 -15.82 -17.94
CA SER A 43 -4.98 -15.90 -18.98
C SER A 43 -5.90 -14.66 -19.05
N ASN A 44 -6.02 -13.92 -17.95
CA ASN A 44 -6.78 -12.68 -17.84
C ASN A 44 -5.93 -11.40 -17.99
N GLY A 45 -4.63 -11.56 -18.28
CA GLY A 45 -3.69 -10.47 -18.53
C GLY A 45 -2.87 -10.03 -17.32
N GLY A 46 -3.14 -10.49 -16.10
CA GLY A 46 -2.42 -10.06 -14.89
C GLY A 46 -2.96 -10.67 -13.59
N GLY A 47 -2.53 -10.15 -12.43
CA GLY A 47 -2.94 -10.65 -11.13
C GLY A 47 -1.92 -10.32 -10.04
N GLU A 48 -1.98 -11.09 -8.96
CA GLU A 48 -1.09 -10.93 -7.80
C GLU A 48 0.28 -11.56 -8.06
N PHE A 49 1.36 -10.82 -7.81
CA PHE A 49 2.73 -11.32 -7.83
C PHE A 49 3.36 -11.24 -6.45
N ARG A 50 4.34 -12.09 -6.18
CA ARG A 50 5.21 -11.93 -5.00
C ARG A 50 6.48 -11.18 -5.42
N ALA A 51 6.76 -10.06 -4.77
CA ALA A 51 8.01 -9.31 -4.89
C ALA A 51 8.95 -9.70 -3.74
N ASP A 52 10.12 -10.20 -4.09
CA ASP A 52 11.24 -10.50 -3.17
C ASP A 52 12.24 -9.34 -3.24
N ILE A 53 12.26 -8.53 -2.18
CA ILE A 53 13.18 -7.42 -2.03
C ILE A 53 14.52 -7.97 -1.57
N LEU A 54 15.42 -8.11 -2.55
CA LEU A 54 16.74 -8.69 -2.32
C LEU A 54 17.50 -7.83 -1.29
N GLU A 55 18.34 -8.51 -0.50
CA GLU A 55 19.24 -7.89 0.47
C GLU A 55 18.55 -7.30 1.72
N PHE A 56 17.21 -7.45 1.86
CA PHE A 56 16.44 -6.97 3.01
C PHE A 56 15.85 -8.09 3.91
N GLY A 57 16.16 -9.36 3.61
CA GLY A 57 15.68 -10.53 4.36
C GLY A 57 14.25 -10.96 3.98
N THR A 58 13.84 -12.16 4.40
CA THR A 58 12.55 -12.78 4.01
C THR A 58 11.31 -12.06 4.53
N SER A 59 11.47 -11.10 5.45
CA SER A 59 10.37 -10.28 5.98
C SER A 59 9.91 -9.17 5.03
N ALA A 60 10.64 -8.94 3.92
CA ALA A 60 10.37 -7.90 2.95
C ALA A 60 9.53 -8.39 1.74
N ASP A 61 9.22 -9.68 1.69
CA ASP A 61 8.41 -10.25 0.62
C ASP A 61 7.00 -9.63 0.65
N GLN A 62 6.60 -8.99 -0.44
CA GLN A 62 5.29 -8.35 -0.57
C GLN A 62 4.49 -8.93 -1.72
N TYR A 63 3.17 -8.84 -1.61
CA TYR A 63 2.29 -9.06 -2.75
C TYR A 63 2.06 -7.74 -3.48
N THR A 64 2.15 -7.77 -4.81
CA THR A 64 2.07 -6.58 -5.67
C THR A 64 1.18 -6.83 -6.89
N PHE A 65 0.78 -5.75 -7.54
CA PHE A 65 0.05 -5.72 -8.80
C PHE A 65 0.74 -4.77 -9.79
N CYS A 66 0.59 -5.07 -11.08
CA CYS A 66 1.07 -4.21 -12.15
C CYS A 66 0.22 -2.94 -12.22
N LEU A 67 0.84 -1.77 -12.34
CA LEU A 67 0.11 -0.52 -12.60
C LEU A 67 -0.34 -0.40 -14.06
N GLU A 68 0.51 -0.83 -14.99
CA GLU A 68 0.34 -0.65 -16.43
C GLU A 68 -0.07 -1.95 -17.14
N VAL A 69 -0.82 -1.86 -18.25
CA VAL A 69 -1.23 -3.05 -19.05
C VAL A 69 -0.23 -3.38 -20.14
N SER A 70 0.38 -2.35 -20.74
CA SER A 70 1.24 -2.51 -21.92
C SER A 70 2.66 -2.96 -21.57
N GLU A 71 2.96 -3.06 -20.29
CA GLU A 71 4.24 -3.48 -19.76
C GLU A 71 4.18 -4.90 -19.17
N SER A 72 5.34 -5.52 -19.00
CA SER A 72 5.41 -6.87 -18.43
C SER A 72 6.68 -7.08 -17.64
N ILE A 73 6.55 -7.87 -16.59
CA ILE A 73 7.65 -8.42 -15.82
C ILE A 73 8.00 -9.82 -16.32
N LYS A 74 9.26 -10.20 -16.14
CA LYS A 74 9.73 -11.57 -16.30
C LYS A 74 10.02 -12.12 -14.92
N LEU A 75 9.45 -13.27 -14.62
CA LEU A 75 9.61 -13.92 -13.32
C LEU A 75 11.05 -14.42 -13.12
N ASP A 76 11.47 -14.50 -11.85
CA ASP A 76 12.82 -14.84 -11.39
C ASP A 76 13.96 -14.01 -12.02
N ARG A 77 13.61 -12.84 -12.59
CA ARG A 77 14.59 -11.89 -13.10
C ARG A 77 14.84 -10.80 -12.07
N LYS A 78 16.12 -10.44 -11.90
CA LYS A 78 16.54 -9.32 -11.08
C LYS A 78 16.27 -7.99 -11.80
N TYR A 79 15.59 -7.09 -11.11
CA TYR A 79 15.36 -5.70 -11.50
C TYR A 79 16.03 -4.77 -10.50
N ARG A 80 16.38 -3.55 -10.93
CA ARG A 80 16.58 -2.44 -9.99
C ARG A 80 15.23 -1.82 -9.70
N TYR A 81 15.05 -1.25 -8.52
CA TYR A 81 13.86 -0.48 -8.22
C TYR A 81 14.19 0.81 -7.47
N THR A 82 13.28 1.76 -7.58
CA THR A 82 13.12 2.90 -6.68
C THR A 82 11.69 2.95 -6.17
N ILE A 83 11.49 3.41 -4.93
CA ILE A 83 10.17 3.64 -4.34
C ILE A 83 9.87 5.12 -4.47
N ASP A 84 8.71 5.45 -5.03
CA ASP A 84 8.24 6.81 -5.22
C ASP A 84 6.72 6.90 -4.97
N THR A 85 6.17 8.10 -5.08
CA THR A 85 4.74 8.38 -4.94
C THR A 85 3.95 8.24 -6.24
N ALA A 86 4.65 8.01 -7.35
CA ALA A 86 4.09 8.00 -8.70
C ALA A 86 4.88 7.03 -9.59
N ALA A 87 4.22 6.50 -10.60
CA ALA A 87 4.90 5.80 -11.69
C ALA A 87 5.68 6.82 -12.51
N THR A 88 6.94 6.51 -12.84
CA THR A 88 7.81 7.39 -13.62
C THR A 88 8.15 6.76 -14.94
N SER A 89 7.97 7.51 -16.03
CA SER A 89 8.37 7.11 -17.39
C SER A 89 7.79 5.75 -17.84
N GLY A 90 6.57 5.48 -17.42
CA GLY A 90 5.79 4.31 -17.80
C GLY A 90 5.29 4.30 -19.25
N GLY A 91 4.50 3.29 -19.58
CA GLY A 91 3.77 3.08 -20.82
C GLY A 91 2.79 4.21 -21.15
N LYS A 92 2.07 4.04 -22.25
CA LYS A 92 1.15 5.07 -22.74
C LYS A 92 -0.17 5.03 -21.97
N ASN A 93 -0.36 5.99 -21.07
CA ASN A 93 -1.66 6.27 -20.46
C ASN A 93 -2.69 6.69 -21.52
N LEU A 94 -3.98 6.47 -21.23
CA LEU A 94 -5.06 7.04 -22.05
C LEU A 94 -5.36 8.51 -21.70
N ASP A 95 -4.75 9.04 -20.65
CA ASP A 95 -4.91 10.42 -20.22
C ASP A 95 -4.00 11.40 -20.99
N THR A 96 -4.26 12.68 -20.85
CA THR A 96 -3.45 13.78 -21.43
C THR A 96 -2.54 14.41 -20.37
N GLY A 97 -2.22 13.67 -19.30
CA GLY A 97 -1.51 14.15 -18.12
C GLY A 97 -0.04 14.54 -18.37
N THR A 98 0.62 15.01 -17.32
CA THR A 98 2.02 15.48 -17.39
C THR A 98 2.92 14.33 -17.86
N PRO A 99 3.62 14.47 -19.01
CA PRO A 99 4.46 13.41 -19.52
C PRO A 99 5.52 12.97 -18.50
N GLY A 100 5.52 11.68 -18.17
CA GLY A 100 6.62 11.04 -17.44
C GLY A 100 6.45 10.90 -15.93
N ARG A 101 5.36 11.36 -15.31
CA ARG A 101 5.04 11.06 -13.90
C ARG A 101 3.54 10.93 -13.70
N ASP A 102 3.09 9.75 -13.29
CA ASP A 102 1.69 9.40 -13.12
C ASP A 102 1.41 8.98 -11.67
N THR A 103 0.66 9.81 -10.96
CA THR A 103 0.33 9.55 -9.55
C THR A 103 -0.83 8.58 -9.50
N ILE A 104 -0.73 7.56 -8.65
CA ILE A 104 -1.82 6.59 -8.55
C ILE A 104 -3.14 7.23 -8.15
N SER A 105 -4.25 6.67 -8.60
CA SER A 105 -5.57 7.17 -8.25
C SER A 105 -5.92 6.91 -6.77
N LYS A 106 -6.84 7.72 -6.22
CA LYS A 106 -7.40 7.51 -4.87
C LYS A 106 -8.03 6.13 -4.70
N GLY A 107 -8.70 5.64 -5.73
CA GLY A 107 -9.32 4.32 -5.75
C GLY A 107 -8.28 3.21 -5.65
N THR A 108 -7.20 3.30 -6.43
CA THR A 108 -6.11 2.31 -6.41
C THR A 108 -5.40 2.30 -5.06
N ALA A 109 -5.05 3.47 -4.52
CA ALA A 109 -4.43 3.58 -3.20
C ALA A 109 -5.33 2.96 -2.11
N PHE A 110 -6.63 3.27 -2.12
CA PHE A 110 -7.58 2.70 -1.17
C PHE A 110 -7.67 1.17 -1.25
N LEU A 111 -7.84 0.61 -2.45
CA LEU A 111 -7.94 -0.85 -2.64
C LEU A 111 -6.67 -1.56 -2.21
N PHE A 112 -5.51 -1.03 -2.59
CA PHE A 112 -4.24 -1.65 -2.27
C PHE A 112 -3.89 -1.54 -0.78
N GLU A 113 -4.26 -0.44 -0.12
CA GLU A 113 -4.13 -0.32 1.34
C GLU A 113 -4.97 -1.38 2.07
N LEU A 114 -6.24 -1.57 1.68
CA LEU A 114 -7.09 -2.59 2.27
C LEU A 114 -6.52 -4.00 2.05
N PHE A 115 -5.98 -4.26 0.86
CA PHE A 115 -5.30 -5.51 0.54
C PHE A 115 -4.06 -5.74 1.43
N ALA A 116 -3.16 -4.75 1.50
CA ALA A 116 -1.91 -4.84 2.25
C ALA A 116 -2.13 -5.01 3.76
N LYS A 117 -3.15 -4.35 4.31
CA LYS A 117 -3.54 -4.49 5.73
C LYS A 117 -4.33 -5.77 6.02
N GLY A 118 -4.65 -6.56 5.01
CA GLY A 118 -5.45 -7.77 5.14
C GLY A 118 -6.95 -7.50 5.41
N ALA A 119 -7.41 -6.26 5.26
CA ALA A 119 -8.82 -5.90 5.46
C ALA A 119 -9.74 -6.47 4.37
N LEU A 120 -9.20 -6.86 3.21
CA LEU A 120 -9.93 -7.65 2.20
C LEU A 120 -9.91 -9.16 2.47
N LEU A 121 -9.05 -9.65 3.39
CA LEU A 121 -8.76 -11.07 3.57
C LEU A 121 -9.72 -11.81 4.51
N GLY A 122 -10.70 -11.12 5.11
CA GLY A 122 -11.67 -11.70 6.03
C GLY A 122 -13.09 -11.15 5.86
N ASP A 123 -14.04 -11.77 6.57
CA ASP A 123 -15.46 -11.40 6.68
C ASP A 123 -15.63 -10.08 7.47
N TRP A 124 -14.90 -9.04 7.05
CA TRP A 124 -14.83 -7.76 7.74
C TRP A 124 -16.19 -7.06 7.63
N SER A 125 -16.95 -7.08 8.72
CA SER A 125 -18.32 -6.53 8.82
C SER A 125 -18.42 -5.02 8.56
N GLY A 126 -17.31 -4.30 8.46
CA GLY A 126 -17.27 -2.89 8.05
C GLY A 126 -17.64 -2.63 6.58
N PHE A 127 -17.59 -3.65 5.73
CA PHE A 127 -18.04 -3.59 4.32
C PHE A 127 -19.13 -4.64 4.05
N SER A 128 -20.00 -4.89 5.03
CA SER A 128 -21.06 -5.92 4.99
C SER A 128 -22.07 -5.79 3.83
N GLY A 129 -21.98 -4.74 3.02
CA GLY A 129 -22.75 -4.57 1.78
C GLY A 129 -22.11 -5.16 0.52
N PHE A 130 -20.79 -5.43 0.53
CA PHE A 130 -20.08 -5.97 -0.63
C PHE A 130 -19.79 -7.48 -0.52
N GLY A 131 -19.63 -8.03 0.69
CA GLY A 131 -19.44 -9.49 0.87
C GLY A 131 -18.10 -10.01 0.33
N ILE A 132 -17.06 -9.18 0.32
CA ILE A 132 -15.74 -9.55 -0.22
C ILE A 132 -15.02 -10.43 0.79
N ASN A 133 -14.85 -11.71 0.44
CA ASN A 133 -13.82 -12.56 1.03
C ASN A 133 -12.74 -12.80 -0.03
N TYR A 134 -11.66 -12.01 0.02
CA TYR A 134 -10.59 -12.08 -0.98
C TYR A 134 -9.98 -13.48 -1.02
N THR A 135 -9.80 -14.14 0.13
CA THR A 135 -9.14 -15.45 0.22
C THR A 135 -9.98 -16.61 -0.29
N ALA A 136 -11.31 -16.55 -0.17
CA ALA A 136 -12.21 -17.62 -0.60
C ALA A 136 -12.15 -17.91 -2.12
N ASN A 137 -11.81 -16.89 -2.92
CA ASN A 137 -11.58 -17.02 -4.36
C ASN A 137 -10.39 -16.17 -4.80
N ARG A 138 -9.23 -16.35 -4.15
CA ARG A 138 -8.06 -15.48 -4.33
C ARG A 138 -7.62 -15.31 -5.79
N VAL A 139 -7.67 -16.37 -6.59
CA VAL A 139 -7.32 -16.34 -8.02
C VAL A 139 -8.30 -15.49 -8.85
N GLY A 140 -9.60 -15.60 -8.59
CA GLY A 140 -10.60 -14.77 -9.27
C GLY A 140 -10.53 -13.31 -8.81
N ASN A 141 -10.35 -13.13 -7.50
CA ASN A 141 -10.31 -11.82 -6.86
C ASN A 141 -9.05 -11.04 -7.21
N SER A 142 -7.88 -11.68 -7.33
CA SER A 142 -6.65 -11.04 -7.80
C SER A 142 -6.79 -10.54 -9.24
N ALA A 143 -7.45 -11.31 -10.11
CA ALA A 143 -7.71 -10.91 -11.49
C ALA A 143 -8.68 -9.73 -11.58
N LEU A 144 -9.74 -9.73 -10.75
CA LEU A 144 -10.66 -8.60 -10.66
C LEU A 144 -9.98 -7.36 -10.07
N MET A 145 -9.16 -7.52 -9.04
CA MET A 145 -8.39 -6.43 -8.43
C MET A 145 -7.41 -5.80 -9.44
N GLN A 146 -6.67 -6.62 -10.19
CA GLN A 146 -5.80 -6.14 -11.26
C GLN A 146 -6.55 -5.33 -12.33
N LYS A 147 -7.74 -5.79 -12.74
CA LYS A 147 -8.58 -5.08 -13.72
C LYS A 147 -9.18 -3.79 -13.14
N ALA A 148 -9.50 -3.76 -11.85
CA ALA A 148 -9.96 -2.56 -11.16
C ALA A 148 -8.86 -1.50 -11.12
N ILE A 149 -7.63 -1.90 -10.77
CA ILE A 149 -6.44 -1.02 -10.81
C ILE A 149 -6.30 -0.43 -12.22
N TRP A 150 -6.26 -1.26 -13.27
CA TRP A 150 -6.13 -0.73 -14.64
C TRP A 150 -7.27 0.19 -15.10
N ALA A 151 -8.51 -0.02 -14.62
CA ALA A 151 -9.59 0.90 -14.92
C ALA A 151 -9.39 2.25 -14.21
N LEU A 152 -8.92 2.22 -12.97
CA LEU A 152 -8.69 3.41 -12.14
C LEU A 152 -7.47 4.22 -12.60
N GLU A 153 -6.42 3.55 -13.08
CA GLU A 153 -5.20 4.15 -13.63
C GLU A 153 -5.29 4.49 -15.13
N ASP A 154 -6.49 4.45 -15.73
CA ASP A 154 -6.72 4.71 -17.16
C ASP A 154 -5.94 3.84 -18.16
N GLU A 155 -5.48 2.67 -17.72
CA GLU A 155 -4.79 1.70 -18.56
C GLU A 155 -5.77 0.85 -19.39
N LYS A 156 -7.02 0.77 -18.93
CA LYS A 156 -8.14 0.22 -19.67
C LYS A 156 -9.38 1.09 -19.54
N SER A 157 -10.07 1.23 -20.67
CA SER A 157 -11.32 1.97 -20.72
C SER A 157 -12.36 1.36 -19.78
N PHE A 158 -12.83 2.20 -18.86
CA PHE A 158 -13.99 1.92 -18.02
C PHE A 158 -15.26 1.84 -18.88
N ILE A 159 -16.12 0.89 -18.54
CA ILE A 159 -17.42 0.71 -19.20
C ILE A 159 -18.50 1.20 -18.24
N SER A 160 -19.04 2.39 -18.52
CA SER A 160 -20.05 3.06 -17.70
C SER A 160 -21.47 2.49 -17.83
N ASN A 161 -21.63 1.35 -18.49
CA ASN A 161 -22.95 0.73 -18.65
C ASN A 161 -23.33 -0.06 -17.36
N PRO A 162 -24.40 0.33 -16.66
CA PRO A 162 -24.83 -0.33 -15.43
C PRO A 162 -25.36 -1.75 -15.65
N THR A 163 -25.65 -2.18 -16.88
CA THR A 163 -26.02 -3.58 -17.16
C THR A 163 -24.83 -4.42 -17.63
N SER A 164 -23.64 -3.81 -17.78
CA SER A 164 -22.45 -4.54 -18.20
C SER A 164 -21.94 -5.43 -17.07
N THR A 165 -21.78 -6.72 -17.36
CA THR A 165 -21.06 -7.68 -16.51
C THR A 165 -19.57 -7.74 -16.83
N SER A 166 -19.05 -6.76 -17.59
CA SER A 166 -17.63 -6.67 -17.90
C SER A 166 -16.81 -6.44 -16.63
N HIS A 167 -15.64 -7.06 -16.55
CA HIS A 167 -14.72 -6.84 -15.44
C HIS A 167 -14.12 -5.42 -15.36
N TYR A 168 -14.47 -4.54 -16.31
CA TYR A 168 -14.12 -3.11 -16.34
C TYR A 168 -15.35 -2.20 -16.12
N SER A 169 -16.46 -2.73 -15.59
CA SER A 169 -17.62 -1.96 -15.11
C SER A 169 -17.77 -2.13 -13.60
N ALA A 170 -18.44 -1.18 -12.94
CA ALA A 170 -18.73 -1.31 -11.50
C ALA A 170 -19.51 -2.60 -11.19
N ASN A 171 -20.51 -2.92 -12.01
CA ASN A 171 -21.38 -4.08 -11.79
C ASN A 171 -20.78 -5.43 -12.21
N GLY A 172 -19.63 -5.44 -12.90
CA GLY A 172 -18.87 -6.66 -13.20
C GLY A 172 -17.57 -6.80 -12.43
N ASN A 173 -17.24 -5.82 -11.56
CA ASN A 173 -16.02 -5.82 -10.75
C ASN A 173 -16.26 -5.21 -9.37
N ILE A 174 -16.35 -6.08 -8.37
CA ILE A 174 -16.64 -5.72 -6.98
C ILE A 174 -15.60 -4.77 -6.35
N PHE A 175 -14.33 -4.86 -6.74
CA PHE A 175 -13.29 -3.95 -6.22
C PHE A 175 -13.44 -2.56 -6.83
N LEU A 176 -13.84 -2.49 -8.09
CA LEU A 176 -14.10 -1.22 -8.73
C LEU A 176 -15.32 -0.52 -8.13
N ASP A 177 -16.39 -1.26 -7.86
CA ASP A 177 -17.57 -0.74 -7.16
C ASP A 177 -17.22 -0.25 -5.75
N LEU A 178 -16.43 -1.02 -5.00
CA LEU A 178 -15.93 -0.64 -3.69
C LEU A 178 -15.12 0.67 -3.73
N ALA A 179 -14.21 0.83 -4.70
CA ALA A 179 -13.43 2.04 -4.87
C ALA A 179 -14.30 3.25 -5.25
N ILE A 180 -15.29 3.06 -6.13
CA ILE A 180 -16.24 4.11 -6.53
C ILE A 180 -17.09 4.55 -5.33
N ALA A 181 -17.63 3.61 -4.57
CA ALA A 181 -18.44 3.88 -3.38
C ALA A 181 -17.66 4.69 -2.33
N GLN A 182 -16.41 4.29 -2.05
CA GLN A 182 -15.55 5.01 -1.11
C GLN A 182 -15.27 6.46 -1.54
N ASN A 183 -15.20 6.72 -2.84
CA ASN A 183 -14.89 8.03 -3.39
C ASN A 183 -16.15 8.85 -3.75
N GLY A 184 -17.22 8.68 -2.96
CA GLY A 184 -18.46 9.43 -3.11
C GLY A 184 -19.33 8.96 -4.27
N SER A 185 -19.29 7.66 -4.57
CA SER A 185 -20.05 7.02 -5.67
C SER A 185 -19.75 7.62 -7.05
N SER A 186 -18.53 8.14 -7.25
CA SER A 186 -18.08 8.77 -8.48
C SER A 186 -16.80 8.12 -8.98
N PHE A 187 -16.85 7.55 -10.18
CA PHE A 187 -15.68 6.98 -10.84
C PHE A 187 -14.62 8.05 -11.15
N THR A 188 -15.05 9.25 -11.55
CA THR A 188 -14.14 10.39 -11.73
C THR A 188 -13.41 10.74 -10.44
N ASN A 189 -14.09 10.70 -9.29
CA ASN A 189 -13.45 10.97 -8.00
C ASN A 189 -12.46 9.86 -7.61
N ALA A 190 -12.84 8.60 -7.85
CA ALA A 190 -11.97 7.46 -7.61
C ALA A 190 -10.70 7.51 -8.45
N ARG A 191 -10.75 8.12 -9.64
CA ARG A 191 -9.64 8.32 -10.56
C ARG A 191 -8.76 9.54 -10.29
N MET A 192 -9.17 10.45 -9.41
CA MET A 192 -8.32 11.60 -9.07
C MET A 192 -7.02 11.13 -8.41
N ASP A 193 -5.94 11.89 -8.62
CA ASP A 193 -4.65 11.67 -7.97
C ASP A 193 -4.79 11.55 -6.45
N PHE A 194 -4.14 10.52 -5.93
CA PHE A 194 -3.99 10.27 -4.51
C PHE A 194 -3.00 11.24 -3.86
N ASP A 195 -3.25 11.63 -2.59
CA ASP A 195 -2.24 12.33 -1.78
C ASP A 195 -1.34 11.29 -1.08
N PRO A 196 -0.07 11.13 -1.49
CA PRO A 196 0.83 10.11 -0.96
C PRO A 196 1.13 10.24 0.54
N ASN A 197 0.78 11.36 1.17
CA ASN A 197 0.97 11.57 2.60
C ASN A 197 -0.15 10.98 3.47
N THR A 198 -1.20 10.44 2.85
CA THR A 198 -2.40 9.96 3.57
C THR A 198 -2.43 8.46 3.81
N THR A 199 -1.60 7.68 3.12
CA THR A 199 -1.50 6.22 3.27
C THR A 199 -0.06 5.73 3.04
N GLY A 200 0.19 4.47 3.39
CA GLY A 200 1.44 3.76 3.12
C GLY A 200 1.60 3.22 1.69
N VAL A 201 0.64 3.47 0.80
CA VAL A 201 0.76 2.96 -0.58
C VAL A 201 1.80 3.77 -1.35
N ARG A 202 2.70 3.06 -2.03
CA ARG A 202 3.77 3.62 -2.85
C ARG A 202 3.83 2.92 -4.21
N VAL A 203 4.61 3.50 -5.10
CA VAL A 203 4.92 2.94 -6.42
C VAL A 203 6.36 2.48 -6.43
N MET A 204 6.57 1.22 -6.77
CA MET A 204 7.89 0.66 -7.06
C MET A 204 8.14 0.75 -8.57
N ASN A 205 8.95 1.72 -8.95
CA ASN A 205 9.42 1.91 -10.32
C ASN A 205 10.58 0.95 -10.56
N ILE A 206 10.43 0.02 -11.51
CA ILE A 206 11.48 -0.95 -11.80
C ILE A 206 12.24 -0.61 -13.08
N GLU A 207 13.52 -0.95 -13.09
CA GLU A 207 14.35 -0.87 -14.28
C GLU A 207 14.86 -2.26 -14.67
N LYS A 208 14.90 -2.52 -15.97
CA LYS A 208 15.48 -3.71 -16.58
C LYS A 208 16.73 -3.37 -17.38
N TRP A 209 17.74 -4.23 -17.30
CA TRP A 209 18.92 -4.09 -18.15
C TRP A 209 18.58 -4.37 -19.63
N SER A 210 18.81 -3.39 -20.51
CA SER A 210 18.67 -3.52 -21.95
C SER A 210 20.01 -3.79 -22.62
N ARG A 211 20.20 -5.02 -23.12
CA ARG A 211 21.40 -5.39 -23.89
C ARG A 211 21.56 -4.56 -25.18
N ARG A 212 20.45 -4.15 -25.80
CA ARG A 212 20.50 -3.35 -27.03
C ARG A 212 20.98 -1.92 -26.76
N LYS A 213 20.50 -1.31 -25.67
CA LYS A 213 20.85 0.09 -25.33
C LYS A 213 22.06 0.19 -24.39
N GLN A 214 22.58 -0.94 -23.90
CA GLN A 214 23.68 -1.01 -22.91
C GLN A 214 23.42 -0.13 -21.67
N LYS A 215 22.15 -0.05 -21.24
CA LYS A 215 21.73 0.73 -20.08
C LYS A 215 20.50 0.13 -19.41
N TRP A 216 20.25 0.57 -18.19
CA TRP A 216 18.98 0.37 -17.51
C TRP A 216 17.90 1.16 -18.25
N VAL A 217 16.76 0.51 -18.45
CA VAL A 217 15.58 1.11 -19.05
C VAL A 217 14.40 0.80 -18.16
N GLU A 218 13.43 1.67 -18.25
CA GLU A 218 12.19 1.64 -17.51
C GLU A 218 11.41 0.34 -17.80
N GLY A 219 10.65 -0.08 -16.81
CA GLY A 219 9.81 -1.25 -16.85
C GLY A 219 8.63 -1.12 -15.91
N GLN A 220 7.81 -2.17 -15.93
CA GLN A 220 6.51 -2.24 -15.29
C GLN A 220 6.52 -1.73 -13.84
N SER A 221 5.83 -0.63 -13.59
CA SER A 221 5.65 -0.12 -12.24
C SER A 221 4.71 -1.03 -11.44
N GLN A 222 5.00 -1.15 -10.15
CA GLN A 222 4.37 -2.08 -9.21
C GLN A 222 3.83 -1.34 -7.99
N LEU A 223 2.72 -1.80 -7.42
CA LEU A 223 2.21 -1.29 -6.15
C LEU A 223 2.93 -1.92 -4.97
N VAL A 224 3.30 -1.10 -3.98
CA VAL A 224 4.03 -1.58 -2.81
C VAL A 224 3.50 -0.91 -1.56
N TRP A 225 3.49 -1.66 -0.45
CA TRP A 225 3.07 -1.14 0.83
C TRP A 225 4.29 -0.79 1.65
N ASP A 226 4.50 0.50 1.82
CA ASP A 226 5.47 1.02 2.76
C ASP A 226 4.72 1.54 3.97
N PRO A 227 4.75 0.87 5.14
CA PRO A 227 4.10 1.39 6.34
C PRO A 227 4.78 2.67 6.86
N SER A 228 5.96 3.04 6.33
CA SER A 228 6.77 4.14 6.83
C SER A 228 6.35 5.59 6.53
N PRO A 229 5.17 5.92 5.97
CA PRO A 229 4.81 7.32 5.77
C PRO A 229 3.39 7.62 6.23
N VAL A 230 3.15 7.48 7.53
CA VAL A 230 2.41 8.54 8.18
C VAL A 230 3.49 9.34 8.88
N SER A 231 3.69 10.59 8.48
CA SER A 231 4.44 11.55 9.29
C SER A 231 4.00 11.33 10.73
N ASP A 232 4.91 10.82 11.59
CA ASP A 232 4.67 10.85 13.03
C ASP A 232 4.24 12.27 13.30
N SER A 233 3.00 12.48 13.72
CA SER A 233 2.30 13.78 13.71
C SER A 233 2.85 14.75 14.77
N GLY A 234 4.16 14.71 15.01
CA GLY A 234 4.84 15.22 16.18
C GLY A 234 4.76 14.27 17.37
N THR A 235 4.13 13.09 17.28
CA THR A 235 3.94 12.14 18.40
C THR A 235 5.27 11.63 18.95
N THR A 236 6.19 11.21 18.08
CA THR A 236 7.53 10.75 18.48
C THR A 236 8.35 11.90 19.08
N ALA A 237 8.29 13.09 18.49
CA ALA A 237 8.92 14.28 19.05
C ALA A 237 8.32 14.66 20.41
N THR A 238 7.00 14.52 20.58
CA THR A 238 6.26 14.78 21.83
C THR A 238 6.62 13.76 22.91
N LEU A 239 6.71 12.48 22.56
CA LEU A 239 7.15 11.42 23.47
C LEU A 239 8.61 11.60 23.88
N MET A 240 9.47 12.01 22.96
CA MET A 240 10.86 12.35 23.27
C MET A 240 10.93 13.56 24.21
N LEU A 241 10.16 14.63 23.93
CA LEU A 241 10.09 15.81 24.80
C LEU A 241 9.55 15.45 26.19
N ALA A 242 8.49 14.66 26.25
CA ALA A 242 7.88 14.21 27.50
C ALA A 242 8.84 13.32 28.31
N GLY A 243 9.59 12.44 27.65
CA GLY A 243 10.63 11.62 28.27
C GLY A 243 11.75 12.47 28.87
N LEU A 244 12.22 13.49 28.14
CA LEU A 244 13.26 14.42 28.61
C LEU A 244 12.78 15.27 29.79
N ILE A 245 11.53 15.75 29.75
CA ILE A 245 10.91 16.50 30.86
C ILE A 245 10.76 15.60 32.09
N GLY A 246 10.34 14.34 31.91
CA GLY A 246 10.25 13.35 32.99
C GLY A 246 11.61 13.09 33.66
N LEU A 247 12.66 12.89 32.86
CA LEU A 247 14.03 12.71 33.38
C LEU A 247 14.53 13.94 34.16
N ALA A 248 14.24 15.14 33.65
CA ALA A 248 14.61 16.39 34.32
C ALA A 248 13.89 16.56 35.67
N ALA A 249 12.61 16.18 35.75
CA ALA A 249 11.85 16.22 37.00
C ALA A 249 12.39 15.24 38.05
N ILE A 250 12.73 14.00 37.64
CA ILE A 250 13.34 13.00 38.54
C ILE A 250 14.69 13.48 39.07
N ARG A 251 15.56 14.02 38.20
CA ARG A 251 16.87 14.56 38.59
C ARG A 251 16.77 15.72 39.59
N ARG A 252 15.70 16.52 39.52
CA ARG A 252 15.48 17.63 40.45
C ARG A 252 15.08 17.13 41.84
N LYS A 253 14.33 16.03 41.91
CA LYS A 253 13.88 15.42 43.16
C LYS A 253 15.00 14.66 43.90
N THR A 254 15.96 14.08 43.19
CA THR A 254 17.08 13.34 43.81
C THR A 254 18.24 14.24 44.27
N ARG A 255 18.19 15.55 44.00
CA ARG A 255 19.18 16.54 44.45
C ARG A 255 18.75 17.34 45.69
N GLN A 256 17.53 17.11 46.20
CA GLN A 256 17.05 17.62 47.47
C GLN A 256 17.08 16.50 48.51
#